data_AF-A0A7G3FFL7-F1
#
_entry.id   AF-A0A7G3FFL7-F1
#
_cell.length_a   1.000
_cell.length_b   1.000
_cell.length_c   1.000
_cell.angle_alpha   90.00
_cell.angle_beta   90.00
_cell.angle_gamma   90.00
#
_symmetry.space_group_name_H-M   'P 1'
#
loop_
_entity.id
_entity.type
_entity.pdbx_description
1 polymer ?
#
loop_
_entity_poly.entity_id
_entity_poly.type
_entity_poly.pdbx_seq_one_letter_code
_entity_poly.pdbx_strand_id
1 'polypeptide(L)'
;MWKFLIVFCLITSMVMGNTGDKLSFEVSINGEEVPYRLFSFFVMPGETLNLSANGSFDLGASGMAVSRKSDSKYTVKAPEKPGAYKVTLAKDAERMVLNILVLTPMSNKKGEYLNGYRIGNYPVTPLNDDPIYDRPKGLFEITAETQNLQLTPNFNTSQFICKQAGGFPKYIIVKERLLLKLEYLLEIAKSKGMEIDTFGFISGYRTPFYNKSIGNVPYSRHVWGGAADIFIDQDQDGRMDDLNKDGKVDEKDVRVFYNLAEDEFEKQDYKKFVGGLGFYKENGRHSGFIHVDVRGKRARW
;
A
#
# COMPACT_ATOMS: atom_id res chain seq x y z
N MET A 1 34.62 27.00 -52.72
CA MET A 1 33.47 26.15 -52.36
C MET A 1 33.83 25.34 -51.13
N TRP A 2 33.54 25.84 -49.93
CA TRP A 2 33.78 25.13 -48.67
C TRP A 2 32.44 24.58 -48.19
N LYS A 3 32.29 23.26 -48.13
CA LYS A 3 31.09 22.61 -47.59
C LYS A 3 31.26 22.48 -46.08
N PHE A 4 30.46 23.21 -45.31
CA PHE A 4 30.32 23.00 -43.87
C PHE A 4 29.48 21.74 -43.63
N LEU A 5 30.07 20.79 -42.89
CA LEU A 5 29.40 19.60 -42.40
C LEU A 5 28.73 19.96 -41.05
N ILE A 6 27.40 20.08 -41.03
CA ILE A 6 26.64 20.26 -39.79
C ILE A 6 26.43 18.88 -39.18
N VAL A 7 27.12 18.62 -38.07
CA VAL A 7 26.89 17.44 -37.24
C VAL A 7 25.70 17.73 -36.33
N PHE A 8 24.58 17.05 -36.57
CA PHE A 8 23.43 17.05 -35.67
C PHE A 8 23.78 16.19 -34.45
N CYS A 9 24.07 16.84 -33.33
CA CYS A 9 24.18 16.18 -32.04
C CYS A 9 22.76 15.90 -31.53
N LEU A 10 22.29 14.66 -31.71
CA LEU A 10 21.06 14.18 -31.10
C LEU A 10 21.29 14.05 -29.59
N ILE A 11 20.91 15.09 -28.85
CA ILE A 11 20.76 15.00 -27.39
C ILE A 11 19.51 14.16 -27.16
N THR A 12 19.70 12.88 -26.87
CA THR A 12 18.64 12.05 -26.28
C THR A 12 18.39 12.58 -24.88
N SER A 13 17.37 13.40 -24.74
CA SER A 13 16.80 13.78 -23.45
C SER A 13 16.27 12.51 -22.79
N MET A 14 17.06 11.89 -21.91
CA MET A 14 16.52 10.97 -20.93
C MET A 14 15.50 11.77 -20.13
N VAL A 15 14.22 11.44 -20.30
CA VAL A 15 13.17 11.95 -19.42
C VAL A 15 13.48 11.35 -18.05
N MET A 16 14.19 12.11 -17.21
CA MET A 16 14.21 11.85 -15.77
C MET A 16 12.78 12.07 -15.29
N GLY A 17 11.99 11.01 -15.28
CA GLY A 17 10.74 10.98 -14.53
C GLY A 17 11.06 11.41 -13.10
N ASN A 18 10.32 12.37 -12.58
CA ASN A 18 10.54 13.00 -11.29
C ASN A 18 10.85 11.93 -10.22
N THR A 19 12.12 11.78 -9.85
CA THR A 19 12.65 10.73 -8.96
C THR A 19 12.41 11.03 -7.47
N GLY A 20 11.55 12.01 -7.18
CA GLY A 20 11.37 12.57 -5.84
C GLY A 20 10.97 11.54 -4.78
N ASP A 21 10.23 10.50 -5.15
CA ASP A 21 9.68 9.51 -4.22
C ASP A 21 10.52 8.23 -4.08
N LYS A 22 11.35 7.92 -5.08
CA LYS A 22 12.16 6.70 -5.11
C LYS A 22 13.58 6.94 -4.59
N LEU A 23 14.17 5.87 -4.07
CA LEU A 23 15.58 5.79 -3.71
C LEU A 23 16.40 5.48 -4.96
N SER A 24 17.61 6.03 -5.06
CA SER A 24 18.59 5.63 -6.08
C SER A 24 19.32 4.32 -5.75
N PHE A 25 19.14 3.81 -4.54
CA PHE A 25 19.81 2.62 -4.02
C PHE A 25 18.78 1.58 -3.59
N GLU A 26 19.17 0.31 -3.61
CA GLU A 26 18.30 -0.81 -3.30
C GLU A 26 18.25 -1.00 -1.79
N VAL A 27 17.03 -1.06 -1.24
CA VAL A 27 16.77 -1.42 0.15
C VAL A 27 15.88 -2.65 0.19
N SER A 28 16.24 -3.60 1.05
CA SER A 28 15.42 -4.76 1.37
C SER A 28 15.13 -4.81 2.86
N ILE A 29 13.86 -4.95 3.21
CA ILE A 29 13.37 -5.12 4.59
C ILE A 29 12.66 -6.46 4.67
N ASN A 30 13.15 -7.36 5.54
CA ASN A 30 12.67 -8.74 5.68
C ASN A 30 12.63 -9.51 4.34
N GLY A 31 13.53 -9.20 3.41
CA GLY A 31 13.58 -9.81 2.09
C GLY A 31 12.64 -9.19 1.04
N GLU A 32 11.80 -8.21 1.41
CA GLU A 32 10.97 -7.46 0.47
C GLU A 32 11.73 -6.22 -0.01
N GLU A 33 11.82 -6.03 -1.33
CA GLU A 33 12.45 -4.87 -1.95
C GLU A 33 11.55 -3.63 -1.85
N VAL A 34 12.10 -2.54 -1.34
CA VAL A 34 11.37 -1.29 -1.10
C VAL A 34 12.09 -0.14 -1.81
N PRO A 35 11.56 0.34 -2.94
CA PRO A 35 12.24 1.37 -3.74
C PRO A 35 11.89 2.80 -3.29
N TYR A 36 11.12 3.00 -2.22
CA TYR A 36 10.53 4.28 -1.85
C TYR A 36 11.25 4.94 -0.67
N ARG A 37 11.32 6.29 -0.69
CA ARG A 37 11.88 7.11 0.40
C ARG A 37 11.03 7.12 1.66
N LEU A 38 9.76 6.75 1.55
CA LEU A 38 8.87 6.55 2.69
C LEU A 38 8.19 5.20 2.54
N PHE A 39 8.26 4.36 3.57
CA PHE A 39 7.52 3.11 3.57
C PHE A 39 7.16 2.68 4.98
N SER A 40 6.18 1.78 5.12
CA SER A 40 5.68 1.34 6.41
C SER A 40 5.63 -0.18 6.50
N PHE A 41 5.99 -0.71 7.66
CA PHE A 41 5.85 -2.13 8.00
C PHE A 41 4.98 -2.29 9.24
N PHE A 42 4.11 -3.29 9.21
CA PHE A 42 3.20 -3.63 10.30
C PHE A 42 3.75 -4.84 11.07
N VAL A 43 4.21 -4.62 12.31
CA VAL A 43 4.96 -5.64 13.06
C VAL A 43 4.40 -5.86 14.45
N MET A 44 4.55 -7.07 14.99
CA MET A 44 4.15 -7.35 16.36
C MET A 44 5.11 -6.69 17.37
N PRO A 45 4.65 -6.42 18.61
CA PRO A 45 5.53 -6.03 19.71
C PRO A 45 6.74 -6.95 19.83
N GLY A 46 7.93 -6.34 19.95
CA GLY A 46 9.20 -7.07 20.11
C GLY A 46 9.70 -7.81 18.85
N GLU A 47 8.98 -7.74 17.72
CA GLU A 47 9.41 -8.36 16.47
C GLU A 47 10.70 -7.71 15.94
N THR A 48 11.56 -8.50 15.28
CA THR A 48 12.82 -8.01 14.73
C THR A 48 12.73 -7.91 13.22
N LEU A 49 12.99 -6.72 12.67
CA LEU A 49 13.13 -6.50 11.24
C LEU A 49 14.59 -6.60 10.83
N ASN A 50 14.83 -7.21 9.67
CA ASN A 50 16.12 -7.29 9.01
C ASN A 50 16.18 -6.27 7.88
N LEU A 51 17.07 -5.30 7.98
CA LEU A 51 17.27 -4.23 7.01
C LEU A 51 18.59 -4.46 6.29
N SER A 52 18.59 -4.32 4.97
CA SER A 52 19.78 -4.39 4.14
C SER A 52 19.70 -3.45 2.96
N ALA A 53 20.86 -3.04 2.44
CA ALA A 53 20.95 -2.20 1.25
C ALA A 53 22.13 -2.59 0.37
N ASN A 54 22.14 -2.16 -0.90
CA ASN A 54 23.29 -2.32 -1.78
C ASN A 54 24.41 -1.32 -1.42
N GLY A 55 25.22 -1.68 -0.43
CA GLY A 55 26.33 -0.87 0.09
C GLY A 55 26.08 -0.36 1.50
N SER A 56 27.03 0.40 2.01
CA SER A 56 26.99 0.91 3.39
C SER A 56 25.93 1.99 3.56
N PHE A 57 25.27 2.01 4.72
CA PHE A 57 24.32 3.06 5.09
C PHE A 57 24.29 3.24 6.61
N ASP A 58 23.90 4.43 7.04
CA ASP A 58 23.70 4.76 8.45
C ASP A 58 22.24 4.54 8.85
N LEU A 59 22.04 4.06 10.07
CA LEU A 59 20.72 3.84 10.65
C LEU A 59 20.49 4.75 11.85
N GLY A 60 19.50 5.64 11.74
CA GLY A 60 18.97 6.43 12.84
C GLY A 60 17.68 5.81 13.37
N ALA A 61 17.62 5.51 14.67
CA ALA A 61 16.40 5.01 15.30
C ALA A 61 16.25 5.63 16.70
N SER A 62 15.04 6.03 17.07
CA SER A 62 14.73 6.53 18.41
C SER A 62 13.80 5.57 19.13
N GLY A 63 14.16 5.21 20.37
CA GLY A 63 13.36 4.31 21.21
C GLY A 63 13.32 2.85 20.74
N MET A 64 14.26 2.43 19.89
CA MET A 64 14.34 1.07 19.33
C MET A 64 15.74 0.49 19.49
N ALA A 65 15.81 -0.83 19.73
CA ALA A 65 17.10 -1.52 19.81
C ALA A 65 17.60 -1.84 18.39
N VAL A 66 18.81 -1.38 18.07
CA VAL A 66 19.46 -1.58 16.77
C VAL A 66 20.71 -2.43 16.97
N SER A 67 20.91 -3.42 16.11
CA SER A 67 22.16 -4.19 16.03
C SER A 67 22.69 -4.15 14.60
N ARG A 68 23.88 -3.57 14.44
CA ARG A 68 24.64 -3.58 13.18
C ARG A 68 25.22 -4.98 12.97
N LYS A 69 24.94 -5.60 11.82
CA LYS A 69 25.47 -6.92 11.43
C LYS A 69 26.65 -6.80 10.47
N SER A 70 26.58 -5.81 9.58
CA SER A 70 27.66 -5.35 8.70
C SER A 70 27.40 -3.90 8.32
N ASP A 71 28.27 -3.28 7.53
CA ASP A 71 28.05 -1.91 7.05
C ASP A 71 26.78 -1.77 6.19
N SER A 72 26.32 -2.87 5.58
CA SER A 72 25.16 -2.94 4.71
C SER A 72 23.97 -3.70 5.31
N LYS A 73 24.02 -4.10 6.59
CA LYS A 73 22.96 -4.90 7.24
C LYS A 73 22.77 -4.52 8.70
N TYR A 74 21.51 -4.27 9.06
CA TYR A 74 21.08 -3.95 10.42
C TYR A 74 19.88 -4.80 10.80
N THR A 75 19.73 -5.07 12.10
CA THR A 75 18.48 -5.58 12.67
C THR A 75 17.89 -4.54 13.61
N VAL A 76 16.59 -4.30 13.51
CA VAL A 76 15.84 -3.39 14.39
C VAL A 76 14.80 -4.18 15.15
N LYS A 77 14.85 -4.16 16.48
CA LYS A 77 13.80 -4.74 17.32
C LYS A 77 12.72 -3.69 17.58
N ALA A 78 11.49 -3.99 17.17
CA ALA A 78 10.31 -3.20 17.42
C ALA A 78 10.08 -3.04 18.93
N PRO A 79 9.59 -1.88 19.40
CA PRO A 79 9.25 -1.69 20.80
C PRO A 79 8.14 -2.66 21.26
N GLU A 80 8.09 -2.92 22.57
CA GLU A 80 7.01 -3.75 23.16
C GLU A 80 5.67 -2.99 23.23
N LYS A 81 5.72 -1.65 23.19
CA LYS A 81 4.52 -0.79 23.22
C LYS A 81 3.97 -0.62 21.80
N PRO A 82 2.67 -0.89 21.56
CA PRO A 82 2.02 -0.54 20.29
C PRO A 82 2.10 0.95 19.97
N GLY A 83 2.21 1.29 18.69
CA GLY A 83 2.32 2.67 18.22
C GLY A 83 3.12 2.81 16.93
N ALA A 84 3.22 4.04 16.43
CA ALA A 84 4.04 4.37 15.26
C ALA A 84 5.44 4.80 15.69
N TYR A 85 6.45 4.14 15.13
CA TYR A 85 7.86 4.45 15.34
C TYR A 85 8.54 4.71 14.00
N LYS A 86 9.70 5.38 14.02
CA LYS A 86 10.43 5.73 12.81
C LYS A 86 11.89 5.30 12.89
N VAL A 87 12.35 4.72 11.79
CA VAL A 87 13.75 4.46 11.51
C VAL A 87 14.12 5.24 10.25
N THR A 88 15.29 5.86 10.25
CA THR A 88 15.84 6.55 9.10
C THR A 88 17.05 5.79 8.59
N LEU A 89 17.05 5.44 7.31
CA LEU A 89 18.25 4.95 6.62
C LEU A 89 18.85 6.14 5.86
N ALA A 90 20.14 6.38 5.99
CA ALA A 90 20.84 7.43 5.27
C ALA A 90 22.02 6.84 4.49
N LYS A 91 22.08 7.15 3.20
CA LYS A 91 23.20 6.79 2.33
C LYS A 91 23.52 7.99 1.45
N ASP A 92 24.76 8.48 1.55
CA ASP A 92 25.20 9.72 0.92
C ASP A 92 24.27 10.90 1.28
N ALA A 93 23.71 11.60 0.28
CA ALA A 93 22.76 12.69 0.48
C ALA A 93 21.30 12.21 0.60
N GLU A 94 21.02 10.92 0.40
CA GLU A 94 19.68 10.37 0.37
C GLU A 94 19.25 9.78 1.70
N ARG A 95 17.94 9.90 1.97
CA ARG A 95 17.32 9.36 3.18
C ARG A 95 16.03 8.64 2.86
N MET A 96 15.85 7.51 3.54
CA MET A 96 14.60 6.77 3.62
C MET A 96 14.05 6.89 5.04
N VAL A 97 12.76 7.16 5.17
CA VAL A 97 11.99 7.02 6.41
C VAL A 97 11.21 5.72 6.35
N LEU A 98 11.45 4.84 7.31
CA LEU A 98 10.72 3.62 7.54
C LEU A 98 9.84 3.79 8.78
N ASN A 99 8.52 3.80 8.59
CA ASN A 99 7.60 3.69 9.72
C ASN A 99 7.52 2.22 10.17
N ILE A 100 7.77 1.99 11.45
CA ILE A 100 7.55 0.71 12.11
C ILE A 100 6.26 0.86 12.91
N LEU A 101 5.18 0.27 12.40
CA LEU A 101 3.84 0.34 12.96
C LEU A 101 3.62 -0.88 13.86
N VAL A 102 3.86 -0.71 15.16
CA VAL A 102 3.75 -1.78 16.14
C VAL A 102 2.28 -2.03 16.46
N LEU A 103 1.86 -3.26 16.22
CA LEU A 103 0.47 -3.71 16.30
C LEU A 103 0.00 -3.87 17.75
N THR A 104 -1.28 -3.61 17.99
CA THR A 104 -1.99 -4.05 19.19
C THR A 104 -2.33 -5.54 19.04
N PRO A 105 -1.87 -6.42 19.94
CA PRO A 105 -2.13 -7.86 19.84
C PRO A 105 -3.62 -8.22 19.87
N MET A 106 -4.04 -9.12 18.99
CA MET A 106 -5.42 -9.63 18.96
C MET A 106 -5.76 -10.49 20.18
N SER A 107 -4.76 -10.96 20.94
CA SER A 107 -4.95 -11.60 22.25
C SER A 107 -5.59 -10.67 23.28
N ASN A 108 -5.53 -9.35 23.08
CA ASN A 108 -6.14 -8.36 23.96
C ASN A 108 -7.66 -8.20 23.71
N LYS A 109 -8.18 -8.83 22.65
CA LYS A 109 -9.59 -8.76 22.27
C LYS A 109 -10.47 -9.42 23.34
N LYS A 110 -11.49 -8.70 23.80
CA LYS A 110 -12.53 -9.19 24.71
C LYS A 110 -13.82 -9.40 23.92
N GLY A 111 -14.22 -10.66 23.73
CA GLY A 111 -15.32 -11.01 22.84
C GLY A 111 -15.04 -10.57 21.40
N GLU A 112 -15.82 -9.65 20.86
CA GLU A 112 -15.63 -9.09 19.51
C GLU A 112 -14.85 -7.76 19.47
N TYR A 113 -14.41 -7.26 20.63
CA TYR A 113 -13.93 -5.89 20.78
C TYR A 113 -12.45 -5.82 21.15
N LEU A 114 -11.71 -4.95 20.47
CA LEU A 114 -10.33 -4.58 20.80
C LEU A 114 -10.35 -3.11 21.26
N ASN A 115 -10.01 -2.87 22.53
CA ASN A 115 -10.11 -1.55 23.19
C ASN A 115 -11.41 -0.79 22.90
N GLY A 116 -12.55 -1.50 22.94
CA GLY A 116 -13.88 -0.92 22.72
C GLY A 116 -14.31 -0.80 21.25
N TYR A 117 -13.42 -1.00 20.28
CA TYR A 117 -13.78 -1.03 18.86
C TYR A 117 -14.14 -2.44 18.40
N ARG A 118 -15.31 -2.59 17.76
CA ARG A 118 -15.80 -3.90 17.31
C ARG A 118 -15.03 -4.37 16.08
N ILE A 119 -14.20 -5.40 16.25
CA ILE A 119 -13.51 -6.10 15.16
C ILE A 119 -14.42 -7.20 14.59
N GLY A 120 -15.18 -7.88 15.44
CA GLY A 120 -15.91 -9.10 15.03
C GLY A 120 -15.00 -10.32 15.03
N ASN A 121 -15.35 -11.35 14.26
CA ASN A 121 -14.65 -12.62 14.27
C ASN A 121 -14.15 -13.00 12.87
N TYR A 122 -12.86 -13.27 12.78
CA TYR A 122 -12.27 -13.91 11.61
C TYR A 122 -12.73 -15.38 11.53
N PRO A 123 -12.85 -15.95 10.32
CA PRO A 123 -13.07 -17.39 10.16
C PRO A 123 -12.08 -18.22 10.98
N VAL A 124 -12.52 -19.39 11.45
CA VAL A 124 -11.70 -20.30 12.27
C VAL A 124 -10.63 -20.95 11.44
N THR A 125 -11.02 -21.49 10.30
CA THR A 125 -10.12 -22.18 9.38
C THR A 125 -9.73 -21.23 8.25
N PRO A 126 -8.44 -21.15 7.87
CA PRO A 126 -8.03 -20.49 6.64
C PRO A 126 -8.75 -21.09 5.43
N LEU A 127 -9.03 -20.27 4.41
CA LEU A 127 -9.69 -20.76 3.19
C LEU A 127 -8.75 -21.71 2.45
N ASN A 128 -9.15 -22.97 2.28
CA ASN A 128 -8.35 -24.01 1.63
C ASN A 128 -6.95 -24.19 2.25
N ASP A 129 -6.84 -24.02 3.58
CA ASP A 129 -5.58 -24.10 4.33
C ASP A 129 -4.47 -23.15 3.83
N ASP A 130 -4.85 -22.09 3.10
CA ASP A 130 -3.93 -21.10 2.55
C ASP A 130 -3.52 -20.10 3.64
N PRO A 131 -2.22 -20.02 4.03
CA PRO A 131 -1.74 -19.17 5.11
C PRO A 131 -2.02 -17.68 4.90
N ILE A 132 -2.33 -17.24 3.66
CA ILE A 132 -2.72 -15.86 3.42
C ILE A 132 -4.02 -15.46 4.14
N TYR A 133 -4.83 -16.44 4.55
CA TYR A 133 -6.05 -16.29 5.34
C TYR A 133 -5.84 -16.60 6.84
N ASP A 134 -4.61 -16.76 7.29
CA ASP A 134 -4.30 -16.81 8.71
C ASP A 134 -4.79 -15.54 9.42
N ARG A 135 -5.31 -15.73 10.63
CA ARG A 135 -5.82 -14.63 11.44
C ARG A 135 -4.67 -13.66 11.75
N PRO A 136 -4.86 -12.34 11.57
CA PRO A 136 -3.87 -11.36 11.99
C PRO A 136 -3.56 -11.53 13.47
N LYS A 137 -2.27 -11.55 13.82
CA LYS A 137 -1.81 -11.62 15.21
C LYS A 137 -2.04 -10.32 15.98
N GLY A 138 -2.14 -9.20 15.27
CA GLY A 138 -2.41 -7.89 15.80
C GLY A 138 -2.97 -6.95 14.73
N LEU A 139 -3.43 -5.79 15.15
CA LEU A 139 -3.91 -4.71 14.28
C LEU A 139 -3.30 -3.39 14.74
N PHE A 140 -3.00 -2.49 13.81
CA PHE A 140 -2.45 -1.18 14.13
C PHE A 140 -3.56 -0.27 14.65
N GLU A 141 -3.32 0.34 15.81
CA GLU A 141 -4.23 1.28 16.45
C GLU A 141 -4.19 2.64 15.76
N ILE A 142 -5.35 3.04 15.23
CA ILE A 142 -5.56 4.36 14.68
C ILE A 142 -6.16 5.26 15.75
N THR A 143 -5.47 6.36 16.01
CA THR A 143 -5.88 7.44 16.92
C THR A 143 -6.16 8.71 16.12
N ALA A 144 -6.57 9.79 16.79
CA ALA A 144 -6.74 11.09 16.14
C ALA A 144 -5.42 11.60 15.52
N GLU A 145 -4.28 11.27 16.12
CA GLU A 145 -2.94 11.66 15.68
C GLU A 145 -2.43 10.81 14.51
N THR A 146 -2.81 9.53 14.43
CA THR A 146 -2.33 8.60 13.41
C THR A 146 -3.30 8.36 12.25
N GLN A 147 -4.48 8.98 12.26
CA GLN A 147 -5.50 8.80 11.21
C GLN A 147 -5.07 9.25 9.81
N ASN A 148 -4.09 10.16 9.73
CA ASN A 148 -3.51 10.65 8.47
C ASN A 148 -2.00 10.35 8.38
N LEU A 149 -1.53 9.34 9.11
CA LEU A 149 -0.12 8.94 9.05
C LEU A 149 0.22 8.46 7.64
N GLN A 150 1.18 9.12 6.99
CA GLN A 150 1.66 8.74 5.68
C GLN A 150 2.32 7.35 5.73
N LEU A 151 1.87 6.42 4.86
CA LEU A 151 2.33 5.03 4.83
C LEU A 151 3.44 4.82 3.79
N THR A 152 3.24 5.39 2.61
CA THR A 152 4.14 5.43 1.45
C THR A 152 4.06 6.84 0.84
N PRO A 153 4.85 7.24 -0.17
CA PRO A 153 4.82 8.61 -0.66
C PRO A 153 3.42 9.11 -1.05
N ASN A 154 2.60 8.25 -1.66
CA ASN A 154 1.29 8.63 -2.20
C ASN A 154 0.09 8.06 -1.43
N PHE A 155 0.29 7.28 -0.36
CA PHE A 155 -0.81 6.69 0.43
C PHE A 155 -0.64 6.88 1.94
N ASN A 156 -1.75 7.13 2.65
CA ASN A 156 -1.78 7.32 4.10
C ASN A 156 -2.85 6.45 4.77
N THR A 157 -2.84 6.40 6.11
CA THR A 157 -3.75 5.53 6.88
C THR A 157 -5.23 5.80 6.65
N SER A 158 -5.65 7.04 6.35
CA SER A 158 -7.06 7.43 6.21
C SER A 158 -7.78 6.63 5.12
N GLN A 159 -7.09 6.35 4.02
CA GLN A 159 -7.58 5.55 2.89
C GLN A 159 -7.88 4.10 3.28
N PHE A 160 -7.24 3.60 4.33
CA PHE A 160 -7.40 2.22 4.81
C PHE A 160 -8.30 2.09 6.03
N ILE A 161 -8.72 3.19 6.66
CA ILE A 161 -9.60 3.14 7.84
C ILE A 161 -10.97 2.54 7.45
N CYS A 162 -11.43 1.58 8.24
CA CYS A 162 -12.73 0.98 8.04
C CYS A 162 -13.86 2.03 8.21
N LYS A 163 -14.78 2.08 7.23
CA LYS A 163 -15.97 2.94 7.21
C LYS A 163 -17.01 2.63 8.30
N GLN A 164 -16.76 1.63 9.13
CA GLN A 164 -17.54 1.38 10.34
C GLN A 164 -17.60 2.63 11.21
N ALA A 165 -18.83 3.02 11.56
CA ALA A 165 -19.10 4.13 12.46
C ALA A 165 -18.52 3.88 13.86
N GLY A 166 -18.18 4.97 14.55
CA GLY A 166 -17.58 4.94 15.88
C GLY A 166 -16.38 5.88 15.99
N GLY A 167 -16.02 6.22 17.23
CA GLY A 167 -14.84 7.03 17.56
C GLY A 167 -13.54 6.23 17.53
N PHE A 168 -12.46 6.88 17.96
CA PHE A 168 -11.16 6.25 18.17
C PHE A 168 -11.09 5.51 19.52
N PRO A 169 -10.24 4.48 19.64
CA PRO A 169 -9.36 3.95 18.59
C PRO A 169 -10.13 3.20 17.50
N LYS A 170 -9.63 3.28 16.27
CA LYS A 170 -9.98 2.36 15.18
C LYS A 170 -8.79 1.43 14.94
N TYR A 171 -8.96 0.41 14.10
CA TYR A 171 -7.89 -0.53 13.81
C TYR A 171 -7.80 -0.86 12.33
N ILE A 172 -6.56 -0.97 11.83
CA ILE A 172 -6.27 -1.42 10.47
C ILE A 172 -5.18 -2.49 10.48
N ILE A 173 -5.10 -3.24 9.38
CA ILE A 173 -3.90 -3.94 8.97
C ILE A 173 -3.81 -3.75 7.45
N VAL A 174 -2.60 -3.54 6.93
CA VAL A 174 -2.36 -3.41 5.49
C VAL A 174 -1.15 -4.26 5.15
N LYS A 175 -1.24 -5.06 4.09
CA LYS A 175 -0.10 -5.84 3.61
C LYS A 175 0.87 -4.94 2.88
N GLU A 176 2.16 -5.08 3.15
CA GLU A 176 3.23 -4.29 2.53
C GLU A 176 3.19 -4.41 1.00
N ARG A 177 2.94 -5.62 0.49
CA ARG A 177 2.76 -5.85 -0.95
C ARG A 177 1.57 -5.11 -1.56
N LEU A 178 0.50 -4.86 -0.81
CA LEU A 178 -0.60 -4.04 -1.29
C LEU A 178 -0.14 -2.58 -1.45
N LEU A 179 0.60 -2.04 -0.47
CA LEU A 179 1.15 -0.69 -0.56
C LEU A 179 2.07 -0.54 -1.78
N LEU A 180 3.00 -1.48 -1.98
CA LEU A 180 3.88 -1.51 -3.15
C LEU A 180 3.09 -1.62 -4.47
N LYS A 181 2.05 -2.46 -4.52
CA LYS A 181 1.18 -2.60 -5.70
C LYS A 181 0.46 -1.29 -6.02
N LEU A 182 -0.03 -0.57 -5.02
CA LEU A 182 -0.74 0.69 -5.21
C LEU A 182 0.19 1.78 -5.75
N GLU A 183 1.40 1.91 -5.20
CA GLU A 183 2.42 2.81 -5.73
C GLU A 183 2.81 2.45 -7.18
N TYR A 184 2.99 1.15 -7.46
CA TYR A 184 3.26 0.68 -8.83
C TYR A 184 2.15 1.07 -9.80
N LEU A 185 0.88 0.77 -9.47
CA LEU A 185 -0.25 1.11 -10.33
C LEU A 185 -0.41 2.62 -10.52
N LEU A 186 -0.11 3.41 -9.49
CA LEU A 186 -0.12 4.86 -9.57
C LEU A 186 0.96 5.38 -10.53
N GLU A 187 2.16 4.82 -10.50
CA GLU A 187 3.21 5.15 -11.47
C GLU A 187 2.81 4.78 -12.89
N ILE A 188 2.16 3.63 -13.11
CA ILE A 188 1.63 3.24 -14.42
C ILE A 188 0.57 4.25 -14.87
N ALA A 189 -0.37 4.62 -14.01
CA ALA A 189 -1.39 5.64 -14.30
C ALA A 189 -0.74 6.98 -14.71
N LYS A 190 0.22 7.49 -13.92
CA LYS A 190 1.00 8.70 -14.23
C LYS A 190 1.74 8.58 -15.57
N SER A 191 2.34 7.42 -15.87
CA SER A 191 3.03 7.19 -17.14
C SER A 191 2.11 7.21 -18.37
N LYS A 192 0.81 6.98 -18.17
CA LYS A 192 -0.24 7.06 -19.19
C LYS A 192 -0.86 8.47 -19.30
N GLY A 193 -0.32 9.44 -18.58
CA GLY A 193 -0.75 10.85 -18.64
C GLY A 193 -1.90 11.20 -17.71
N MET A 194 -2.19 10.37 -16.69
CA MET A 194 -3.15 10.70 -15.64
C MET A 194 -2.42 11.52 -14.56
N GLU A 195 -2.82 12.77 -14.35
CA GLU A 195 -2.15 13.69 -13.41
C GLU A 195 -2.75 13.57 -12.01
N ILE A 196 -2.60 12.42 -11.38
CA ILE A 196 -3.13 12.14 -10.03
C ILE A 196 -2.03 12.00 -8.99
N ASP A 197 -2.23 12.57 -7.80
CA ASP A 197 -1.31 12.41 -6.68
C ASP A 197 -1.56 11.10 -5.90
N THR A 198 -2.79 10.61 -5.89
CA THR A 198 -3.18 9.36 -5.24
C THR A 198 -4.47 8.81 -5.87
N PHE A 199 -4.90 7.62 -5.46
CA PHE A 199 -6.20 7.09 -5.85
C PHE A 199 -7.31 7.51 -4.87
N GLY A 200 -8.53 7.66 -5.40
CA GLY A 200 -9.74 7.68 -4.62
C GLY A 200 -10.03 6.29 -4.03
N PHE A 201 -10.56 6.22 -2.81
CA PHE A 201 -10.84 4.97 -2.10
C PHE A 201 -12.32 4.78 -1.82
N ILE A 202 -12.90 3.71 -2.36
CA ILE A 202 -14.19 3.19 -1.89
C ILE A 202 -13.98 2.43 -0.58
N SER A 203 -12.90 1.65 -0.47
CA SER A 203 -12.59 0.89 0.75
C SER A 203 -11.17 0.37 0.76
N GLY A 204 -10.46 0.55 1.88
CA GLY A 204 -9.28 -0.25 2.23
C GLY A 204 -9.63 -1.38 3.19
N TYR A 205 -9.04 -1.42 4.38
CA TYR A 205 -9.30 -2.48 5.37
C TYR A 205 -10.75 -2.47 5.87
N ARG A 206 -11.30 -3.68 6.09
CA ARG A 206 -12.62 -3.87 6.70
C ARG A 206 -12.48 -4.76 7.94
N THR A 207 -13.10 -4.38 9.05
CA THR A 207 -13.26 -5.32 10.16
C THR A 207 -14.12 -6.50 9.70
N PRO A 208 -13.92 -7.73 10.23
CA PRO A 208 -14.85 -8.83 9.99
C PRO A 208 -16.31 -8.47 10.26
N PHE A 209 -16.57 -7.71 11.33
CA PHE A 209 -17.91 -7.22 11.66
C PHE A 209 -18.50 -6.34 10.55
N TYR A 210 -17.78 -5.29 10.15
CA TYR A 210 -18.26 -4.35 9.13
C TYR A 210 -18.44 -5.01 7.77
N ASN A 211 -17.49 -5.87 7.38
CA ASN A 211 -17.58 -6.62 6.13
C ASN A 211 -18.87 -7.46 6.08
N LYS A 212 -19.21 -8.14 7.19
CA LYS A 212 -20.47 -8.89 7.32
C LYS A 212 -21.68 -7.95 7.30
N SER A 213 -21.64 -6.80 7.97
CA SER A 213 -22.80 -5.90 8.07
C SER A 213 -23.21 -5.29 6.72
N ILE A 214 -22.28 -5.21 5.77
CA ILE A 214 -22.56 -4.76 4.39
C ILE A 214 -22.82 -5.92 3.41
N GLY A 215 -23.03 -7.14 3.93
CA GLY A 215 -23.42 -8.31 3.12
C GLY A 215 -22.27 -8.99 2.37
N ASN A 216 -21.01 -8.65 2.65
CA ASN A 216 -19.87 -9.26 1.96
C ASN A 216 -19.47 -10.62 2.54
N VAL A 217 -18.81 -11.43 1.71
CA VAL A 217 -18.32 -12.77 2.07
C VAL A 217 -17.18 -12.70 3.10
N PRO A 218 -17.09 -13.69 4.01
CA PRO A 218 -16.15 -13.65 5.12
C PRO A 218 -14.68 -13.73 4.72
N TYR A 219 -14.36 -14.35 3.57
CA TYR A 219 -12.99 -14.51 3.06
C TYR A 219 -12.56 -13.40 2.08
N SER A 220 -13.21 -12.23 2.14
CA SER A 220 -12.78 -11.06 1.38
C SER A 220 -11.39 -10.60 1.80
N ARG A 221 -10.50 -10.32 0.84
CA ARG A 221 -9.13 -9.88 1.10
C ARG A 221 -9.03 -8.54 1.84
N HIS A 222 -10.08 -7.71 1.82
CA HIS A 222 -10.16 -6.49 2.64
C HIS A 222 -10.04 -6.77 4.14
N VAL A 223 -10.55 -7.94 4.58
CA VAL A 223 -10.55 -8.33 6.00
C VAL A 223 -9.14 -8.69 6.50
N TRP A 224 -8.21 -9.01 5.60
CA TRP A 224 -6.81 -9.30 5.93
C TRP A 224 -5.84 -8.18 5.51
N GLY A 225 -6.36 -7.00 5.16
CA GLY A 225 -5.54 -5.85 4.75
C GLY A 225 -4.85 -6.02 3.39
N GLY A 226 -5.31 -6.98 2.59
CA GLY A 226 -4.66 -7.33 1.33
C GLY A 226 -5.37 -6.81 0.09
N ALA A 227 -6.40 -5.96 0.23
CA ALA A 227 -7.18 -5.43 -0.88
C ALA A 227 -7.56 -3.96 -0.71
N ALA A 228 -7.81 -3.31 -1.84
CA ALA A 228 -8.35 -1.97 -1.95
C ALA A 228 -9.35 -1.88 -3.11
N ASP A 229 -10.43 -1.12 -2.89
CA ASP A 229 -11.40 -0.74 -3.92
C ASP A 229 -11.12 0.73 -4.25
N ILE A 230 -10.64 1.00 -5.47
CA ILE A 230 -10.00 2.27 -5.86
C ILE A 230 -10.52 2.81 -7.20
N PHE A 231 -10.42 4.13 -7.37
CA PHE A 231 -10.76 4.85 -8.59
C PHE A 231 -9.79 6.01 -8.84
N ILE A 232 -9.79 6.56 -10.06
CA ILE A 232 -8.99 7.72 -10.46
C ILE A 232 -9.86 8.97 -10.27
N ASP A 233 -9.34 9.94 -9.51
CA ASP A 233 -10.05 11.13 -9.04
C ASP A 233 -9.06 12.30 -9.00
N GLN A 234 -8.82 12.92 -10.15
CA GLN A 234 -7.84 13.99 -10.34
C GLN A 234 -8.36 15.31 -9.79
N ASP A 235 -9.64 15.61 -9.97
CA ASP A 235 -10.26 16.85 -9.53
C ASP A 235 -10.73 16.82 -8.06
N GLN A 236 -10.62 15.65 -7.40
CA GLN A 236 -10.93 15.41 -5.99
C GLN A 236 -12.40 15.64 -5.66
N ASP A 237 -13.32 15.41 -6.60
CA ASP A 237 -14.77 15.50 -6.39
C ASP A 237 -15.36 14.23 -5.72
N GLY A 238 -14.53 13.20 -5.52
CA GLY A 238 -14.92 11.93 -4.91
C GLY A 238 -15.57 10.96 -5.90
N ARG A 239 -15.42 11.20 -7.22
CA ARG A 239 -15.94 10.37 -8.30
C ARG A 239 -14.81 9.96 -9.25
N MET A 240 -15.14 9.03 -10.15
CA MET A 240 -14.24 8.59 -11.20
C MET A 240 -14.16 9.70 -12.26
N ASP A 241 -12.97 9.98 -12.77
CA ASP A 241 -12.81 10.90 -13.90
C ASP A 241 -13.28 10.28 -15.24
N ASP A 242 -13.54 11.14 -16.23
CA ASP A 242 -13.70 10.74 -17.63
C ASP A 242 -12.33 10.38 -18.24
N LEU A 243 -11.92 9.12 -18.04
CA LEU A 243 -10.61 8.61 -18.46
C LEU A 243 -10.53 8.40 -19.97
N ASN A 244 -11.66 8.15 -20.63
CA ASN A 244 -11.71 7.92 -22.07
C ASN A 244 -11.92 9.21 -22.89
N LYS A 245 -12.24 10.33 -22.23
CA LYS A 245 -12.42 11.67 -22.78
C LYS A 245 -13.61 11.80 -23.73
N ASP A 246 -14.71 11.06 -23.49
CA ASP A 246 -15.95 11.13 -24.28
C ASP A 246 -17.01 12.09 -23.71
N GLY A 247 -16.69 12.79 -22.62
CA GLY A 247 -17.55 13.75 -21.93
C GLY A 247 -18.54 13.11 -20.97
N LYS A 248 -18.38 11.82 -20.65
CA LYS A 248 -19.21 11.08 -19.69
C LYS A 248 -18.33 10.34 -18.70
N VAL A 249 -18.82 10.22 -17.48
CA VAL A 249 -18.23 9.36 -16.45
C VAL A 249 -19.11 8.12 -16.37
N ASP A 250 -18.67 7.01 -16.96
CA ASP A 250 -19.43 5.77 -17.03
C ASP A 250 -18.57 4.49 -16.94
N GLU A 251 -19.15 3.33 -17.24
CA GLU A 251 -18.46 2.05 -17.13
C GLU A 251 -17.24 1.91 -18.06
N LYS A 252 -17.13 2.72 -19.11
CA LYS A 252 -15.98 2.72 -20.00
C LYS A 252 -14.74 3.29 -19.30
N ASP A 253 -14.91 4.25 -18.40
CA ASP A 253 -13.79 4.81 -17.62
C ASP A 253 -13.26 3.79 -16.64
N VAL A 254 -14.17 3.11 -15.93
CA VAL A 254 -13.80 1.95 -15.10
C VAL A 254 -13.03 0.92 -15.93
N ARG A 255 -13.38 0.73 -17.21
CA ARG A 255 -12.73 -0.24 -18.10
C ARG A 255 -11.34 0.21 -18.52
N VAL A 256 -11.13 1.51 -18.74
CA VAL A 256 -9.79 2.07 -18.95
C VAL A 256 -8.89 1.74 -17.76
N PHE A 257 -9.36 2.00 -16.54
CA PHE A 257 -8.54 1.74 -15.35
C PHE A 257 -8.33 0.25 -15.08
N TYR A 258 -9.37 -0.57 -15.29
CA TYR A 258 -9.27 -2.03 -15.19
C TYR A 258 -8.23 -2.59 -16.15
N ASN A 259 -8.29 -2.20 -17.43
CA ASN A 259 -7.35 -2.69 -18.44
C ASN A 259 -5.92 -2.24 -18.14
N LEU A 260 -5.75 -1.00 -17.64
CA LEU A 260 -4.44 -0.51 -17.19
C LEU A 260 -3.83 -1.43 -16.12
N ALA A 261 -4.62 -1.86 -15.13
CA ALA A 261 -4.14 -2.80 -14.12
C ALA A 261 -3.98 -4.24 -14.65
N GLU A 262 -4.81 -4.65 -15.60
CA GLU A 262 -4.79 -5.99 -16.21
C GLU A 262 -3.54 -6.22 -17.06
N ASP A 263 -3.15 -5.21 -17.84
CA ASP A 263 -2.01 -5.26 -18.77
C ASP A 263 -0.66 -5.49 -18.05
N GLU A 264 -0.61 -5.24 -16.74
CA GLU A 264 0.59 -5.44 -15.92
C GLU A 264 0.81 -6.92 -15.51
N PHE A 265 -0.21 -7.77 -15.57
CA PHE A 265 -0.16 -9.11 -14.95
C PHE A 265 0.91 -10.06 -15.50
N GLU A 266 1.27 -9.91 -16.78
CA GLU A 266 2.29 -10.75 -17.43
C GLU A 266 3.71 -10.18 -17.28
N LYS A 267 3.86 -8.96 -16.76
CA LYS A 267 5.17 -8.30 -16.64
C LYS A 267 5.95 -8.85 -15.45
N GLN A 268 7.26 -8.99 -15.63
CA GLN A 268 8.15 -9.64 -14.66
C GLN A 268 8.21 -8.90 -13.32
N ASP A 269 8.25 -7.57 -13.37
CA ASP A 269 8.26 -6.66 -12.22
C ASP A 269 6.94 -6.65 -11.45
N TYR A 270 5.82 -7.00 -12.10
CA TYR A 270 4.50 -7.11 -11.46
C TYR A 270 4.24 -8.46 -10.78
N LYS A 271 5.02 -9.52 -11.06
CA LYS A 271 4.74 -10.89 -10.58
C LYS A 271 4.51 -11.00 -9.08
N LYS A 272 5.20 -10.19 -8.26
CA LYS A 272 5.04 -10.17 -6.80
C LYS A 272 3.70 -9.56 -6.32
N PHE A 273 3.00 -8.83 -7.18
CA PHE A 273 1.72 -8.16 -6.92
C PHE A 273 0.50 -8.92 -7.45
N VAL A 274 0.70 -10.13 -7.99
CA VAL A 274 -0.38 -10.96 -8.54
C VAL A 274 -1.48 -11.17 -7.51
N GLY A 275 -2.72 -10.96 -7.94
CA GLY A 275 -3.91 -11.17 -7.13
C GLY A 275 -5.21 -11.00 -7.91
N GLY A 276 -6.27 -10.72 -7.18
CA GLY A 276 -7.59 -10.40 -7.71
C GLY A 276 -7.63 -9.03 -8.36
N LEU A 277 -8.40 -8.94 -9.44
CA LEU A 277 -8.80 -7.69 -10.09
C LEU A 277 -10.30 -7.79 -10.39
N GLY A 278 -11.10 -6.87 -9.84
CA GLY A 278 -12.55 -6.86 -10.02
C GLY A 278 -13.03 -5.59 -10.70
N PHE A 279 -14.01 -5.70 -11.59
CA PHE A 279 -14.63 -4.59 -12.29
C PHE A 279 -15.97 -4.23 -11.64
N TYR A 280 -16.14 -2.98 -11.20
CA TYR A 280 -17.38 -2.51 -10.60
C TYR A 280 -17.89 -1.26 -11.33
N LYS A 281 -18.98 -1.43 -12.08
CA LYS A 281 -19.68 -0.31 -12.72
C LYS A 281 -20.27 0.64 -11.69
N GLU A 282 -20.59 1.85 -12.15
CA GLU A 282 -21.29 2.83 -11.36
C GLU A 282 -22.64 2.31 -10.82
N ASN A 283 -23.05 2.88 -9.70
CA ASN A 283 -24.37 2.70 -9.12
C ASN A 283 -24.77 3.97 -8.36
N GLY A 284 -25.95 4.00 -7.76
CA GLY A 284 -26.45 5.17 -7.03
C GLY A 284 -25.61 5.61 -5.81
N ARG A 285 -24.52 4.90 -5.45
CA ARG A 285 -23.62 5.23 -4.34
C ARG A 285 -22.20 5.59 -4.79
N HIS A 286 -21.72 5.03 -5.90
CA HIS A 286 -20.34 5.16 -6.37
C HIS A 286 -20.29 5.29 -7.89
N SER A 287 -19.40 6.12 -8.42
CA SER A 287 -19.14 6.35 -9.86
C SER A 287 -18.43 5.20 -10.58
N GLY A 288 -18.32 4.04 -9.95
CA GLY A 288 -17.54 2.90 -10.44
C GLY A 288 -16.11 2.92 -9.91
N PHE A 289 -15.50 1.73 -9.86
CA PHE A 289 -14.17 1.51 -9.28
C PHE A 289 -13.62 0.15 -9.72
N ILE A 290 -12.34 -0.07 -9.47
CA ILE A 290 -11.74 -1.40 -9.56
C ILE A 290 -11.40 -1.94 -8.18
N HIS A 291 -11.52 -3.24 -8.02
CA HIS A 291 -10.95 -3.94 -6.87
C HIS A 291 -9.56 -4.44 -7.23
N VAL A 292 -8.59 -4.26 -6.35
CA VAL A 292 -7.27 -4.90 -6.45
C VAL A 292 -6.91 -5.58 -5.15
N ASP A 293 -6.26 -6.74 -5.24
CA ASP A 293 -5.66 -7.37 -4.08
C ASP A 293 -4.34 -8.07 -4.42
N VAL A 294 -3.66 -8.56 -3.36
CA VAL A 294 -2.40 -9.30 -3.43
C VAL A 294 -2.55 -10.74 -2.96
N ARG A 295 -3.62 -11.43 -3.39
CA ARG A 295 -3.92 -12.81 -2.96
C ARG A 295 -2.96 -13.88 -3.48
N GLY A 296 -1.93 -13.50 -4.25
CA GLY A 296 -0.91 -14.41 -4.79
C GLY A 296 -1.38 -15.27 -5.98
N LYS A 297 -2.64 -15.17 -6.38
CA LYS A 297 -3.22 -15.89 -7.52
C LYS A 297 -4.16 -14.99 -8.32
N ARG A 298 -4.11 -15.14 -9.64
CA ARG A 298 -4.97 -14.41 -10.57
C ARG A 298 -6.43 -14.79 -10.33
N ALA A 299 -7.30 -13.78 -10.17
CA ALA A 299 -8.74 -13.92 -10.07
C ALA A 299 -9.42 -12.70 -10.70
N ARG A 300 -10.52 -12.90 -11.44
CA ARG A 300 -11.25 -11.86 -12.16
C ARG A 300 -12.74 -11.99 -11.94
N TRP A 301 -13.42 -10.86 -11.82
CA TRP A 301 -14.88 -10.77 -11.77
C TRP A 301 -15.36 -9.38 -12.16
#